data_AF-A0A6N2X1L2-F1
#
_entry.id   AF-A0A6N2X1L2-F1
#
_cell.length_a   1.000
_cell.length_b   1.000
_cell.length_c   1.000
_cell.angle_alpha   90.00
_cell.angle_beta   90.00
_cell.angle_gamma   90.00
#
_symmetry.space_group_name_H-M   'P 1'
#
loop_
_entity.id
_entity.type
_entity.pdbx_description
1 polymer ?
#
loop_
_entity_poly.entity_id
_entity_poly.type
_entity_poly.pdbx_seq_one_letter_code
_entity_poly.pdbx_strand_id
1 'polypeptide(L)'
;MEIFKILMATRYNRCTIEYVRALNSIDVVFYDSKKVRKAWSDYYSVLQHPTPNSNLIFDKELLLIEAMAQDLHYTNIKWENVKSFYFPQWLSIQYQQEANFKNAQLTITSSISQSLSESGMKNDNKQEKKFE
;
A
#
# COMPACT_ATOMS: atom_id res chain seq x y z
N MET A 1 -13.22 -13.43 -11.42
CA MET A 1 -13.50 -14.44 -10.38
C MET A 1 -12.39 -14.52 -9.31
N GLU A 2 -11.13 -14.84 -9.64
CA GLU A 2 -10.00 -14.83 -8.68
C GLU A 2 -9.63 -13.40 -8.23
N ILE A 3 -9.46 -12.49 -9.21
CA ILE A 3 -9.10 -11.09 -8.92
C ILE A 3 -10.12 -10.38 -8.03
N PHE A 4 -11.41 -10.70 -8.17
CA PHE A 4 -12.46 -10.19 -7.29
C PHE A 4 -12.25 -10.63 -5.83
N LYS A 5 -11.92 -11.91 -5.60
CA LYS A 5 -11.66 -12.45 -4.26
C LYS A 5 -10.41 -11.82 -3.64
N ILE A 6 -9.35 -11.67 -4.43
CA ILE A 6 -8.12 -11.00 -3.98
C ILE A 6 -8.44 -9.58 -3.53
N LEU A 7 -9.04 -8.77 -4.41
CA LEU A 7 -9.39 -7.38 -4.07
C LEU A 7 -10.33 -7.31 -2.87
N MET A 8 -11.25 -8.25 -2.70
CA MET A 8 -12.14 -8.34 -1.54
C MET A 8 -11.40 -8.68 -0.24
N ALA A 9 -10.42 -9.58 -0.29
CA ALA A 9 -9.67 -10.03 0.89
C ALA A 9 -8.63 -9.01 1.35
N THR A 10 -8.05 -8.23 0.44
CA THR A 10 -6.93 -7.31 0.73
C THR A 10 -7.38 -5.87 1.00
N ARG A 11 -8.67 -5.58 1.11
CA ARG A 11 -9.19 -4.20 1.28
C ARG A 11 -8.62 -3.46 2.49
N TYR A 12 -8.27 -4.21 3.53
CA TYR A 12 -7.57 -3.66 4.67
C TYR A 12 -6.09 -3.37 4.36
N ASN A 13 -5.40 -4.34 3.76
CA ASN A 13 -3.98 -4.24 3.44
C ASN A 13 -3.74 -4.37 1.93
N ARG A 14 -3.64 -3.21 1.27
CA ARG A 14 -3.33 -3.08 -0.17
C ARG A 14 -1.85 -3.27 -0.49
N CYS A 15 -0.99 -3.38 0.51
CA CYS A 15 0.46 -3.47 0.36
C CYS A 15 0.90 -4.92 0.09
N THR A 16 0.31 -5.55 -0.93
CA THR A 16 0.64 -6.92 -1.33
C THR A 16 0.82 -7.00 -2.84
N ILE A 17 1.68 -7.92 -3.29
CA ILE A 17 1.93 -8.12 -4.72
C ILE A 17 0.67 -8.68 -5.41
N GLU A 18 -0.09 -9.50 -4.71
CA GLU A 18 -1.35 -10.07 -5.16
C GLU A 18 -2.37 -8.97 -5.47
N TYR A 19 -2.45 -7.95 -4.63
CA TYR A 19 -3.32 -6.79 -4.87
C TYR A 19 -2.94 -6.06 -6.16
N VAL A 20 -1.66 -5.76 -6.34
CA VAL A 20 -1.15 -5.09 -7.54
C VAL A 20 -1.40 -5.93 -8.80
N ARG A 21 -1.14 -7.24 -8.73
CA ARG A 21 -1.40 -8.17 -9.84
C ARG A 21 -2.89 -8.22 -10.19
N ALA A 22 -3.77 -8.24 -9.18
CA ALA A 22 -5.21 -8.23 -9.39
C ALA A 22 -5.67 -6.95 -10.10
N LEU A 23 -5.20 -5.77 -9.67
CA LEU A 23 -5.50 -4.50 -10.32
C LEU A 23 -5.02 -4.45 -11.77
N ASN A 24 -3.77 -4.83 -12.02
CA ASN A 24 -3.17 -4.80 -13.37
C ASN A 24 -3.81 -5.80 -14.35
N SER A 25 -4.59 -6.76 -13.85
CA SER A 25 -5.29 -7.75 -14.68
C SER A 25 -6.71 -7.32 -15.06
N ILE A 26 -7.23 -6.22 -14.48
CA ILE A 26 -8.64 -5.83 -14.65
C ILE A 26 -9.00 -5.61 -16.11
N ASP A 27 -8.21 -4.84 -16.86
CA ASP A 27 -8.54 -4.50 -18.26
C ASP A 27 -8.56 -5.73 -19.19
N VAL A 28 -7.80 -6.78 -18.85
CA VAL A 28 -7.77 -8.04 -19.60
C VAL A 28 -8.93 -8.95 -19.18
N VAL A 29 -9.16 -9.13 -17.88
CA VAL A 29 -10.19 -10.06 -17.37
C VAL A 29 -11.60 -9.52 -17.59
N PHE A 30 -11.79 -8.21 -17.49
CA PHE A 30 -13.07 -7.52 -17.66
C PHE A 30 -13.12 -6.70 -18.96
N TYR A 31 -12.47 -7.20 -20.02
CA TYR A 31 -12.29 -6.45 -21.27
C TYR A 31 -13.62 -5.97 -21.89
N ASP A 32 -14.67 -6.81 -21.84
CA ASP A 32 -16.02 -6.51 -22.34
C ASP A 32 -16.86 -5.68 -21.37
N SER A 33 -16.48 -5.63 -20.09
CA SER A 33 -17.24 -4.91 -19.07
C SER A 33 -16.86 -3.44 -19.03
N LYS A 34 -17.57 -2.63 -19.85
CA LYS A 34 -17.43 -1.17 -19.85
C LYS A 34 -17.63 -0.57 -18.44
N LYS A 35 -18.52 -1.16 -17.65
CA LYS A 35 -18.83 -0.69 -16.29
C LYS A 35 -17.65 -0.91 -15.34
N VAL A 36 -17.07 -2.12 -15.32
CA VAL A 36 -15.90 -2.43 -14.48
C VAL A 36 -14.70 -1.60 -14.90
N ARG A 37 -14.41 -1.53 -16.21
CA ARG A 37 -13.29 -0.74 -16.73
C ARG A 37 -13.41 0.74 -16.41
N LYS A 38 -14.62 1.31 -16.48
CA LYS A 38 -14.84 2.69 -16.04
C LYS A 38 -14.55 2.86 -14.54
N ALA A 39 -15.09 1.99 -13.70
CA ALA A 39 -14.86 2.06 -12.25
C ALA A 39 -13.36 1.90 -11.91
N TRP A 40 -12.65 1.05 -12.65
CA TRP A 40 -11.20 0.92 -12.54
C TRP A 40 -10.47 2.19 -12.94
N SER A 41 -10.79 2.79 -14.09
CA SER A 41 -10.20 4.06 -14.51
C SER A 41 -10.44 5.17 -13.49
N ASP A 42 -11.65 5.27 -12.94
CA ASP A 42 -11.97 6.24 -11.90
C ASP A 42 -11.13 6.00 -10.63
N TYR A 43 -10.97 4.73 -10.21
CA TYR A 43 -10.14 4.38 -9.06
C TYR A 43 -8.65 4.64 -9.30
N TYR A 44 -8.12 4.22 -10.44
CA TYR A 44 -6.73 4.43 -10.84
C TYR A 44 -6.36 5.91 -10.86
N SER A 45 -7.27 6.79 -11.32
CA SER A 45 -7.04 8.24 -11.31
C SER A 45 -6.80 8.81 -9.91
N VAL A 46 -7.47 8.25 -8.89
CA VAL A 46 -7.28 8.64 -7.49
C VAL A 46 -5.96 8.11 -6.95
N LEU A 47 -5.56 6.89 -7.32
CA LEU A 47 -4.28 6.30 -6.91
C LEU A 47 -3.07 7.04 -7.50
N GLN A 48 -3.21 7.63 -8.68
CA GLN A 48 -2.15 8.42 -9.33
C GLN A 48 -2.01 9.84 -8.75
N HIS A 49 -2.95 10.28 -7.90
CA HIS A 49 -2.85 11.59 -7.27
C HIS A 49 -1.66 11.62 -6.30
N PRO A 50 -0.78 12.65 -6.31
CA PRO A 50 0.40 12.70 -5.44
C PRO A 50 0.09 12.66 -3.95
N THR A 51 -1.06 13.21 -3.58
CA THR A 51 -1.59 13.26 -2.21
C THR A 51 -3.00 12.67 -2.19
N PRO A 52 -3.15 11.35 -2.34
CA PRO A 52 -4.45 10.77 -2.55
C PRO A 52 -5.23 10.75 -1.23
N ASN A 53 -6.50 11.18 -1.28
CA ASN A 53 -7.37 11.16 -0.11
C ASN A 53 -7.74 9.70 0.23
N SER A 54 -7.42 9.26 1.44
CA SER A 54 -7.63 7.86 1.88
C SER A 54 -9.09 7.42 1.86
N ASN A 55 -10.04 8.30 2.22
CA ASN A 55 -11.46 8.00 2.14
C ASN A 55 -11.89 7.86 0.67
N LEU A 56 -11.41 8.74 -0.20
CA LEU A 56 -11.72 8.68 -1.62
C LEU A 56 -11.15 7.42 -2.29
N ILE A 57 -9.91 7.01 -1.94
CA ILE A 57 -9.33 5.73 -2.37
C ILE A 57 -10.29 4.60 -2.00
N PHE A 58 -10.72 4.55 -0.73
CA PHE A 58 -11.58 3.48 -0.24
C PHE A 58 -12.95 3.48 -0.93
N ASP A 59 -13.58 4.64 -1.09
CA ASP A 59 -14.87 4.75 -1.78
C ASP A 59 -14.79 4.28 -3.23
N LYS A 60 -13.73 4.67 -3.97
CA LYS A 60 -13.54 4.24 -5.36
C LYS A 60 -13.22 2.75 -5.48
N GLU A 61 -12.46 2.19 -4.55
CA GLU A 61 -12.21 0.75 -4.49
C GLU A 61 -13.51 -0.03 -4.27
N LEU A 62 -14.38 0.43 -3.37
CA LEU A 62 -15.68 -0.21 -3.12
C LEU A 62 -16.59 -0.17 -4.36
N LEU A 63 -16.61 0.96 -5.08
CA LEU A 63 -17.37 1.08 -6.33
C LEU A 63 -16.85 0.16 -7.44
N LEU A 64 -15.52 -0.01 -7.55
CA LEU A 64 -14.91 -0.99 -8.46
C LEU A 64 -15.35 -2.42 -8.09
N ILE A 65 -15.27 -2.76 -6.81
CA ILE A 65 -15.66 -4.07 -6.30
C ILE A 65 -17.15 -4.35 -6.55
N GLU A 66 -18.03 -3.37 -6.35
CA GLU A 66 -19.45 -3.49 -6.65
C GLU A 66 -19.69 -3.69 -8.16
N ALA A 67 -19.00 -2.95 -9.02
CA ALA A 67 -19.09 -3.13 -10.47
C ALA A 67 -18.66 -4.54 -10.89
N MET A 68 -17.57 -5.06 -10.32
CA MET A 68 -17.10 -6.43 -10.57
C MET A 68 -18.11 -7.46 -10.07
N ALA A 69 -18.73 -7.23 -8.91
CA ALA A 69 -19.70 -8.16 -8.36
C ALA A 69 -20.95 -8.30 -9.25
N GLN A 70 -21.43 -7.16 -9.77
CA GLN A 70 -22.58 -7.13 -10.67
C GLN A 70 -22.28 -7.77 -12.03
N ASP A 71 -21.09 -7.54 -12.57
CA ASP A 71 -20.62 -8.17 -13.81
C ASP A 71 -20.48 -9.69 -13.66
N LEU A 72 -20.05 -10.16 -12.49
CA LEU A 72 -19.97 -11.59 -12.13
C LEU A 72 -21.33 -12.18 -11.69
N HIS A 73 -22.43 -11.44 -11.83
CA HIS A 73 -23.78 -11.85 -11.47
C HIS A 73 -23.98 -12.23 -9.98
N TYR A 74 -23.14 -11.71 -9.08
CA TYR A 74 -23.41 -11.85 -7.65
C TYR A 74 -24.61 -11.00 -7.26
N THR A 75 -25.63 -11.64 -6.69
CA THR A 75 -26.81 -10.96 -6.15
C THR A 75 -26.51 -10.46 -4.73
N ASN A 76 -27.02 -9.28 -4.39
CA ASN A 76 -26.97 -8.68 -3.04
C ASN A 76 -25.60 -8.28 -2.45
N ILE A 77 -24.53 -8.25 -3.25
CA ILE A 77 -23.27 -7.59 -2.85
C ILE A 77 -23.40 -6.09 -3.15
N LYS A 78 -23.68 -5.29 -2.11
CA LYS A 78 -23.66 -3.82 -2.15
C LYS A 78 -22.44 -3.30 -1.39
N TRP A 79 -21.93 -2.14 -1.79
CA TRP A 79 -20.78 -1.50 -1.14
C TRP A 79 -20.96 -1.37 0.39
N GLU A 80 -22.19 -1.12 0.85
CA GLU A 80 -22.55 -1.01 2.28
C GLU A 80 -22.25 -2.30 3.06
N ASN A 81 -22.61 -3.46 2.51
CA ASN A 81 -22.45 -4.77 3.15
C ASN A 81 -20.99 -5.18 3.26
N VAL A 82 -20.18 -4.71 2.31
CA VAL A 82 -18.79 -5.09 2.23
C VAL A 82 -17.88 -4.05 2.88
N LYS A 83 -18.37 -2.83 3.17
CA LYS A 83 -17.59 -1.77 3.82
C LYS A 83 -16.93 -2.22 5.12
N SER A 84 -17.63 -3.04 5.90
CA SER A 84 -17.09 -3.69 7.10
C SER A 84 -16.29 -4.93 6.70
N PHE A 85 -15.05 -5.02 7.17
CA PHE A 85 -14.19 -6.19 6.97
C PHE A 85 -13.58 -6.63 8.30
N TYR A 86 -13.28 -7.93 8.42
CA TYR A 86 -12.57 -8.45 9.59
C TYR A 86 -11.07 -8.18 9.44
N PHE A 87 -10.48 -7.60 10.48
CA PHE A 87 -9.04 -7.57 10.64
C PHE A 87 -8.71 -7.84 12.10
N PRO A 88 -7.95 -8.92 12.41
CA PRO A 88 -7.69 -9.31 13.78
C PRO A 88 -6.81 -8.30 14.51
N GLN A 89 -7.19 -7.94 15.74
CA GLN A 89 -6.44 -6.99 16.56
C GLN A 89 -4.98 -7.41 16.79
N TRP A 90 -4.73 -8.71 16.97
CA TRP A 90 -3.37 -9.23 17.18
C TRP A 90 -2.47 -8.98 15.95
N LEU A 91 -3.03 -9.02 14.74
CA LEU A 91 -2.28 -8.76 13.51
C LEU A 91 -2.00 -7.26 13.34
N SER A 92 -2.93 -6.39 13.74
CA SER A 92 -2.69 -4.94 13.84
C SER A 92 -1.49 -4.64 14.74
N ILE A 93 -1.46 -5.28 15.91
CA ILE A 93 -0.39 -5.13 16.89
C ILE A 93 0.94 -5.62 16.30
N GLN A 94 0.94 -6.77 15.62
CA GLN A 94 2.13 -7.32 14.98
C GLN A 94 2.71 -6.34 13.93
N TYR A 95 1.86 -5.78 13.04
CA TYR A 95 2.32 -4.80 12.05
C TYR A 95 2.88 -3.53 12.68
N GLN A 96 2.26 -3.05 13.76
CA GLN A 96 2.77 -1.88 14.49
C GLN A 96 4.14 -2.17 15.13
N GLN A 97 4.30 -3.34 15.75
CA GLN A 97 5.58 -3.76 16.34
C GLN A 97 6.67 -3.88 15.28
N GLU A 98 6.36 -4.47 14.12
CA GLU A 98 7.30 -4.61 13.01
C GLU A 98 7.70 -3.24 12.43
N ALA A 99 6.75 -2.32 12.28
CA ALA A 99 7.05 -0.95 11.84
C ALA A 99 7.94 -0.21 12.83
N ASN A 100 7.65 -0.32 14.14
CA ASN A 100 8.47 0.28 15.19
C ASN A 100 9.88 -0.29 15.21
N PHE A 101 10.02 -1.61 15.04
CA PHE A 101 11.31 -2.28 14.98
C PHE A 101 12.14 -1.78 13.79
N LYS A 102 11.54 -1.71 12.58
CA LYS A 102 12.21 -1.18 11.39
C LYS A 102 12.66 0.26 11.58
N ASN A 103 11.80 1.11 12.15
CA ASN A 103 12.14 2.51 12.43
C ASN A 103 13.26 2.66 13.47
N ALA A 104 13.27 1.83 14.51
CA ALA A 104 14.35 1.81 15.48
C ALA A 104 15.68 1.39 14.84
N GLN A 105 15.67 0.37 13.98
CA GLN A 105 16.85 -0.08 13.25
C GLN A 105 17.40 1.00 12.31
N LEU A 106 16.52 1.71 11.58
CA LEU A 106 16.91 2.84 10.72
C LEU A 106 17.55 3.96 11.54
N THR A 107 16.97 4.30 12.69
CA THR A 107 17.48 5.35 13.59
C THR A 107 18.85 5.00 14.17
N ILE A 108 19.05 3.75 14.58
CA ILE A 108 20.35 3.27 15.07
C ILE A 108 21.38 3.32 13.94
N THR A 109 21.02 2.83 12.76
CA THR A 109 21.93 2.80 11.59
C THR A 109 22.34 4.21 11.16
N SER A 110 21.41 5.17 11.12
CA SER A 110 21.72 6.57 10.81
C SER A 110 22.61 7.20 11.88
N SER A 111 22.34 6.94 13.16
CA SER A 111 23.14 7.47 14.28
C SER A 111 24.57 6.93 14.29
N ILE A 112 24.75 5.63 14.01
CA ILE A 112 26.08 5.00 13.87
C ILE A 112 26.81 5.60 12.66
N SER A 113 26.14 5.71 11.51
CA SER A 113 26.72 6.27 10.28
C SER A 113 27.18 7.72 10.49
N GLN A 114 26.38 8.53 11.19
CA GLN A 114 26.75 9.89 11.57
C GLN A 114 27.96 9.90 12.50
N SER A 115 27.96 9.08 13.55
CA SER A 115 29.06 9.01 14.52
C SER A 115 30.39 8.57 13.87
N LEU A 116 30.34 7.63 12.94
CA LEU A 116 31.51 7.18 12.16
C LEU A 116 32.03 8.29 11.23
N SER A 117 31.13 9.01 10.56
CA SER A 117 31.50 10.13 9.68
C SER A 117 32.17 11.27 10.47
N GLU A 118 31.62 11.62 11.64
CA GLU A 118 32.20 12.63 12.53
C GLU A 118 33.57 12.20 13.11
N SER A 119 33.76 10.90 13.34
CA SER A 119 35.04 10.35 13.82
C SER A 119 36.11 10.33 12.73
N GLY A 120 35.73 10.09 11.46
CA GLY A 120 36.63 10.19 10.30
C GLY A 120 37.14 11.62 10.07
N MET A 121 36.23 12.60 10.07
CA MET A 121 36.59 14.03 9.92
C MET A 121 37.51 14.57 11.03
N LYS A 122 37.40 14.04 12.26
CA LYS A 122 38.29 14.43 13.37
C LYS A 122 39.71 13.86 13.23
N ASN A 123 39.87 12.73 12.53
CA ASN A 123 41.16 12.10 12.35
C ASN A 123 41.96 12.72 11.19
N ASP A 124 41.30 13.11 10.09
CA ASP A 124 41.95 13.81 8.96
C ASP A 124 42.48 15.19 9.37
N ASN A 125 41.69 15.97 10.11
CA ASN A 125 42.09 17.28 10.64
C ASN A 125 43.25 17.23 11.65
N LYS A 126 43.54 16.06 12.24
CA LYS A 126 44.67 15.87 13.17
C LYS A 126 45.98 15.50 12.47
N GLN A 127 45.92 14.96 11.25
CA GLN A 127 47.11 14.62 10.47
C GLN A 127 47.70 15.84 9.75
N GLU A 128 46.86 16.78 9.28
CA GLU A 128 47.33 18.01 8.62
C GLU A 128 48.08 18.97 9.57
N LYS A 129 47.75 18.98 10.87
CA LYS A 129 48.40 19.87 11.87
C LYS A 129 49.75 19.39 12.42
N LYS A 130 50.32 18.29 11.88
CA LYS A 130 51.65 17.78 12.32
C LYS A 130 52.81 18.18 11.41
N PHE A 131 52.56 18.98 10.38
CA PHE A 131 53.57 19.49 9.45
C PHE A 131 53.55 21.03 9.40
N GLU A 132 53.70 21.68 10.56
CA GLU A 132 54.14 23.08 10.71
C GLU A 132 55.10 23.14 11.91
#